data_AF-A0A150XAX2-F1
#
_entry.id   AF-A0A150XAX2-F1
#
_cell.length_a   1.000
_cell.length_b   1.000
_cell.length_c   1.000
_cell.angle_alpha   90.00
_cell.angle_beta   90.00
_cell.angle_gamma   90.00
#
_symmetry.space_group_name_H-M   'P 1'
#
loop_
_entity.id
_entity.type
_entity.pdbx_description
1 polymer ?
#
loop_
_entity_poly.entity_id
_entity_poly.type
_entity_poly.pdbx_seq_one_letter_code
_entity_poly.pdbx_strand_id
1 'polypeptide(L)'
;MKVQTKKLFIEGVLIVFSVLFALFLSQVAENQKTRKEKEKALEYIHQELSDNKDILTSWIYYHGKARERLRKMVSDPNDSVRSELKASGRIDFEIITDGNNLIDVLLTKTAWEAAKSTNIASEIEFEQVQQLTRIYSLQDILMENITGKFLDIYMDRDTHKIENLETTLIQLNLIINEMVGQEETLHTMISEFQKKYK
;
A
#
# COMPACT_ATOMS: atom_id res chain seq x y z
N MET A 1 31.06 4.30 -68.21
CA MET A 1 31.32 3.66 -66.90
C MET A 1 31.07 4.56 -65.68
N LYS A 2 31.55 5.82 -65.62
CA LYS A 2 31.40 6.69 -64.42
C LYS A 2 29.96 7.05 -63.99
N VAL A 3 28.97 6.96 -64.88
CA VAL A 3 27.57 7.34 -64.59
C VAL A 3 26.80 6.21 -63.89
N GLN A 4 27.07 4.94 -64.25
CA GLN A 4 26.40 3.78 -63.66
C GLN A 4 26.82 3.54 -62.20
N THR A 5 28.09 3.78 -61.86
CA THR A 5 28.58 3.66 -60.48
C THR A 5 27.98 4.71 -59.54
N LYS A 6 27.80 5.96 -60.02
CA LYS A 6 27.08 7.00 -59.25
C LYS A 6 25.62 6.64 -59.01
N LYS A 7 24.94 6.08 -60.02
CA LYS A 7 23.54 5.64 -59.90
C LYS A 7 23.39 4.53 -58.86
N LEU A 8 24.22 3.49 -58.95
CA LEU A 8 24.23 2.38 -57.99
C LEU A 8 24.54 2.85 -56.56
N PHE A 9 25.44 3.83 -56.39
CA PHE A 9 25.73 4.42 -55.10
C PHE A 9 24.53 5.17 -54.51
N ILE A 10 23.86 6.01 -55.31
CA ILE A 10 22.67 6.76 -54.89
C ILE A 10 21.52 5.79 -54.53
N GLU A 11 21.32 4.74 -55.34
CA GLU A 11 20.32 3.70 -55.06
C GLU A 11 20.63 2.96 -53.75
N GLY A 12 21.88 2.58 -53.51
CA GLY A 12 22.30 1.97 -52.25
C GLY A 12 22.07 2.87 -51.03
N VAL A 13 22.42 4.15 -51.12
CA VAL A 13 22.17 5.14 -50.06
C VAL A 13 20.68 5.33 -49.80
N LEU A 14 19.86 5.39 -50.85
CA LEU A 14 18.40 5.50 -50.74
C LEU A 14 17.77 4.29 -50.05
N ILE A 15 18.24 3.07 -50.35
CA ILE A 15 17.77 1.85 -49.69
C ILE A 15 18.11 1.90 -48.20
N VAL A 16 19.37 2.20 -47.84
CA VAL A 16 19.80 2.30 -46.44
C VAL A 16 19.01 3.38 -45.71
N PHE A 17 18.82 4.55 -46.32
CA PHE A 17 18.04 5.64 -45.75
C PHE A 17 16.58 5.23 -45.51
N SER A 18 15.95 4.55 -46.47
CA SER A 18 14.55 4.11 -46.36
C SER A 18 14.35 3.13 -45.20
N VAL A 19 15.29 2.19 -45.02
CA VAL A 19 15.26 1.24 -43.90
C VAL A 19 15.46 1.97 -42.56
N LEU A 20 16.46 2.86 -42.47
CA LEU A 20 16.69 3.65 -41.26
C LEU A 20 15.49 4.55 -40.92
N PHE A 21 14.84 5.13 -41.94
CA PHE A 21 13.66 5.97 -41.75
C PHE A 21 12.46 5.15 -41.27
N ALA A 22 12.24 3.95 -41.79
CA ALA A 22 11.19 3.05 -41.30
C ALA A 22 11.42 2.62 -39.84
N LEU A 23 12.66 2.30 -39.47
CA LEU A 23 13.03 2.00 -38.08
C LEU A 23 12.81 3.22 -37.18
N PHE A 24 13.20 4.41 -37.64
CA PHE A 24 12.98 5.66 -36.91
C PHE A 24 11.49 5.91 -36.65
N LEU A 25 10.64 5.80 -37.67
CA LEU A 25 9.19 5.98 -37.51
C LEU A 25 8.59 4.94 -36.55
N SER A 26 9.08 3.70 -36.60
CA SER A 26 8.64 2.63 -35.70
C SER A 26 8.99 2.95 -34.25
N GLN A 27 10.23 3.39 -33.99
CA GLN A 27 10.68 3.79 -32.67
C GLN A 27 9.88 5.00 -32.13
N VAL A 28 9.58 5.99 -32.97
CA VAL A 28 8.77 7.15 -32.57
C VAL A 28 7.35 6.72 -32.18
N ALA A 29 6.73 5.83 -32.94
CA ALA A 29 5.39 5.31 -32.62
C ALA A 29 5.38 4.50 -31.32
N GLU A 30 6.39 3.65 -31.12
CA GLU A 30 6.57 2.85 -29.91
C GLU A 30 6.77 3.73 -28.67
N ASN A 31 7.71 4.69 -28.73
CA ASN A 31 7.96 5.64 -27.64
C ASN A 31 6.70 6.43 -27.25
N GLN A 32 5.87 6.83 -28.23
CA GLN A 32 4.60 7.51 -27.95
C GLN A 32 3.60 6.61 -27.25
N LYS A 33 3.50 5.34 -27.65
CA LYS A 33 2.64 4.36 -26.98
C LYS A 33 3.09 4.13 -25.54
N THR A 34 4.38 3.87 -25.34
CA THR A 34 4.98 3.67 -24.01
C THR A 34 4.74 4.86 -23.10
N ARG A 35 4.90 6.09 -23.60
CA ARG A 35 4.60 7.30 -22.82
C ARG A 35 3.14 7.38 -22.36
N LYS A 36 2.19 7.06 -23.24
CA LYS A 36 0.76 7.04 -22.88
C LYS A 36 0.45 5.96 -21.84
N GLU A 37 1.08 4.80 -21.95
CA GLU A 37 0.92 3.71 -20.98
C GLU A 37 1.52 4.08 -19.61
N LYS A 38 2.68 4.75 -19.59
CA LYS A 38 3.26 5.35 -18.38
C LYS A 38 2.32 6.36 -17.72
N GLU A 39 1.81 7.33 -18.48
CA GLU A 39 0.89 8.37 -17.98
C GLU A 39 -0.35 7.72 -17.35
N LYS A 40 -0.95 6.74 -18.04
CA LYS A 40 -2.12 6.01 -17.54
C LYS A 40 -1.82 5.16 -16.30
N ALA A 41 -0.65 4.52 -16.25
CA ALA A 41 -0.24 3.75 -15.09
C ALA A 41 -0.06 4.65 -13.86
N LEU A 42 0.57 5.83 -14.02
CA LEU A 42 0.70 6.81 -12.95
C LEU A 42 -0.67 7.32 -12.49
N GLU A 43 -1.60 7.63 -13.41
CA GLU A 43 -2.97 8.03 -13.07
C GLU A 43 -3.66 6.98 -12.18
N TYR A 44 -3.61 5.70 -12.58
CA TYR A 44 -4.18 4.62 -11.77
C TYR A 44 -3.48 4.41 -10.43
N ILE A 45 -2.16 4.55 -10.37
CA ILE A 45 -1.41 4.49 -9.10
C ILE A 45 -1.83 5.65 -8.19
N HIS A 46 -1.98 6.86 -8.72
CA HIS A 46 -2.42 8.01 -7.93
C HIS A 46 -3.84 7.84 -7.38
N GLN A 47 -4.74 7.29 -8.19
CA GLN A 47 -6.09 6.94 -7.74
C GLN A 47 -6.06 5.87 -6.64
N GLU A 48 -5.34 4.77 -6.86
CA GLU A 48 -5.17 3.68 -5.88
C GLU A 48 -4.60 4.20 -4.55
N LEU A 49 -3.60 5.08 -4.59
CA LEU A 49 -3.04 5.71 -3.40
C LEU A 49 -4.04 6.64 -2.70
N SER A 50 -4.91 7.33 -3.45
CA SER A 50 -5.98 8.16 -2.88
C SER A 50 -7.00 7.30 -2.13
N ASP A 51 -7.47 6.22 -2.76
CA ASP A 51 -8.45 5.31 -2.18
C ASP A 51 -7.86 4.64 -0.91
N ASN A 52 -6.62 4.18 -0.98
CA ASN A 52 -5.90 3.61 0.16
C ASN A 52 -5.75 4.61 1.32
N LYS A 53 -5.51 5.89 1.00
CA LYS A 53 -5.38 6.94 2.01
C LYS A 53 -6.70 7.22 2.73
N ASP A 54 -7.81 7.21 1.99
CA ASP A 54 -9.15 7.38 2.58
C ASP A 54 -9.49 6.22 3.52
N ILE A 55 -9.13 4.99 3.14
CA ILE A 55 -9.22 3.81 4.01
C ILE A 55 -8.40 4.01 5.28
N LEU A 56 -7.11 4.37 5.14
CA LEU A 56 -6.22 4.60 6.29
C LEU A 56 -6.74 5.69 7.21
N THR A 57 -7.36 6.75 6.67
CA THR A 57 -7.98 7.80 7.49
C THR A 57 -9.07 7.24 8.40
N SER A 58 -9.88 6.33 7.87
CA SER A 58 -10.92 5.66 8.64
C SER A 58 -10.32 4.74 9.71
N TRP A 59 -9.33 3.93 9.34
CA TRP A 59 -8.64 3.02 10.25
C TRP A 59 -7.98 3.75 11.40
N ILE A 60 -7.19 4.79 11.12
CA ILE A 60 -6.52 5.62 12.14
C ILE A 60 -7.54 6.16 13.15
N TYR A 61 -8.72 6.56 12.70
CA TYR A 61 -9.78 7.04 13.58
C TYR A 61 -10.35 5.93 14.48
N TYR A 62 -10.78 4.80 13.91
CA TYR A 62 -11.42 3.73 14.67
C TYR A 62 -10.42 2.95 15.54
N HIS A 63 -9.27 2.60 14.99
CA HIS A 63 -8.19 1.95 15.73
C HIS A 63 -7.58 2.88 16.77
N GLY A 64 -7.50 4.19 16.49
CA GLY A 64 -7.13 5.20 17.48
C GLY A 64 -8.07 5.24 18.69
N LYS A 65 -9.38 5.05 18.49
CA LYS A 65 -10.32 4.90 19.61
C LYS A 65 -10.10 3.61 20.40
N ALA A 66 -9.92 2.48 19.72
CA ALA A 66 -9.62 1.21 20.37
C ALA A 66 -8.33 1.30 21.20
N ARG A 67 -7.29 1.95 20.65
CA ARG A 67 -6.02 2.26 21.32
C ARG A 67 -6.25 3.03 22.62
N GLU A 68 -7.02 4.10 22.59
CA GLU A 68 -7.30 4.91 23.78
C GLU A 68 -8.10 4.14 24.84
N ARG A 69 -9.07 3.31 24.43
CA ARG A 69 -9.81 2.44 25.37
C ARG A 69 -8.90 1.40 26.02
N LEU A 70 -8.09 0.70 25.23
CA LEU A 70 -7.10 -0.26 25.73
C LEU A 70 -6.12 0.38 26.70
N ARG A 71 -5.59 1.57 26.35
CA ARG A 71 -4.67 2.31 27.22
C ARG A 71 -5.31 2.60 28.59
N LYS A 72 -6.57 3.03 28.61
CA LYS A 72 -7.32 3.25 29.85
C LYS A 72 -7.54 1.97 30.65
N MET A 73 -7.98 0.89 30.00
CA MET A 73 -8.17 -0.42 30.65
C MET A 73 -6.88 -0.97 31.26
N VAL A 74 -5.73 -0.70 30.62
CA VAL A 74 -4.42 -1.09 31.13
C VAL A 74 -3.99 -0.20 32.30
N SER A 75 -4.16 1.12 32.21
CA SER A 75 -3.66 2.06 33.21
C SER A 75 -4.57 2.25 34.44
N ASP A 76 -5.87 1.96 34.33
CA ASP A 76 -6.84 2.08 35.40
C ASP A 76 -7.49 0.71 35.72
N PRO A 77 -7.12 0.07 36.84
CA PRO A 77 -7.72 -1.19 37.28
C PRO A 77 -9.23 -1.11 37.58
N ASN A 78 -9.76 0.10 37.83
CA ASN A 78 -11.17 0.36 38.12
C ASN A 78 -11.97 0.86 36.91
N ASP A 79 -11.37 0.83 35.71
CA ASP A 79 -12.05 1.22 34.47
C ASP A 79 -13.38 0.44 34.30
N SER A 80 -14.43 1.15 33.87
CA SER A 80 -15.77 0.58 33.76
C SER A 80 -15.86 -0.52 32.71
N VAL A 81 -15.11 -0.39 31.61
CA VAL A 81 -15.06 -1.38 30.53
C VAL A 81 -14.25 -2.60 30.98
N ARG A 82 -13.15 -2.38 31.72
CA ARG A 82 -12.42 -3.48 32.37
C ARG A 82 -13.29 -4.24 33.36
N SER A 83 -14.16 -3.53 34.09
CA SER A 83 -15.09 -4.13 35.04
C SER A 83 -16.20 -4.91 34.33
N GLU A 84 -16.67 -4.43 33.18
CA GLU A 84 -17.62 -5.13 32.30
C GLU A 84 -17.03 -6.44 31.76
N LEU A 85 -15.78 -6.43 31.30
CA LEU A 85 -15.05 -7.65 30.87
C LEU A 85 -14.92 -8.68 32.00
N LYS A 86 -14.73 -8.23 33.25
CA LYS A 86 -14.72 -9.15 34.41
C LYS A 86 -16.11 -9.72 34.68
N ALA A 87 -17.16 -8.92 34.52
CA ALA A 87 -18.54 -9.34 34.77
C ALA A 87 -19.05 -10.34 33.73
N SER A 88 -18.60 -10.25 32.47
CA SER A 88 -18.95 -11.21 31.41
C SER A 88 -18.29 -12.59 31.61
N GLY A 89 -17.27 -12.69 32.47
CA GLY A 89 -16.55 -13.93 32.77
C GLY A 89 -15.60 -14.40 31.65
N ARG A 90 -15.46 -13.63 30.57
CA ARG A 90 -14.55 -13.89 29.45
C ARG A 90 -14.06 -12.58 28.84
N ILE A 91 -12.92 -12.62 28.17
CA ILE A 91 -12.43 -11.46 27.44
C ILE A 91 -13.19 -11.39 26.11
N ASP A 92 -13.99 -10.33 25.94
CA ASP A 92 -14.77 -10.11 24.73
C ASP A 92 -14.17 -8.98 23.90
N PHE A 93 -13.61 -9.33 22.74
CA PHE A 93 -12.94 -8.38 21.86
C PHE A 93 -13.91 -7.35 21.26
N GLU A 94 -15.20 -7.68 21.16
CA GLU A 94 -16.22 -6.75 20.64
C GLU A 94 -16.38 -5.54 21.57
N ILE A 95 -16.24 -5.74 22.89
CA ILE A 95 -16.26 -4.66 23.88
C ILE A 95 -15.04 -3.74 23.71
N ILE A 96 -13.89 -4.33 23.35
CA ILE A 96 -12.63 -3.58 23.14
C ILE A 96 -12.72 -2.73 21.87
N THR A 97 -13.24 -3.29 20.79
CA THR A 97 -13.38 -2.60 19.48
C THR A 97 -14.67 -1.80 19.35
N ASP A 98 -15.57 -1.85 20.34
CA ASP A 98 -16.90 -1.22 20.33
C ASP A 98 -17.71 -1.64 19.10
N GLY A 99 -17.73 -2.95 18.85
CA GLY A 99 -18.46 -3.56 17.74
C GLY A 99 -17.86 -3.34 16.35
N ASN A 100 -16.73 -2.63 16.24
CA ASN A 100 -16.11 -2.37 14.94
C ASN A 100 -15.17 -3.52 14.55
N ASN A 101 -15.15 -3.85 13.26
CA ASN A 101 -14.15 -4.74 12.68
C ASN A 101 -12.81 -4.01 12.62
N LEU A 102 -11.71 -4.75 12.82
CA LEU A 102 -10.36 -4.20 12.60
C LEU A 102 -9.99 -4.08 11.12
N ILE A 103 -10.63 -4.86 10.26
CA ILE A 103 -10.50 -4.75 8.81
C ILE A 103 -11.90 -4.89 8.24
N ASP A 104 -12.41 -3.82 7.65
CA ASP A 104 -13.68 -3.74 6.94
C ASP A 104 -13.52 -3.59 5.43
N VAL A 105 -12.36 -3.11 4.98
CA VAL A 105 -11.98 -2.91 3.57
C VAL A 105 -10.48 -3.18 3.39
N LEU A 106 -10.03 -3.62 2.21
CA LEU A 106 -8.61 -3.92 1.98
C LEU A 106 -7.92 -2.80 1.21
N LEU A 107 -6.66 -2.50 1.59
CA LEU A 107 -5.78 -1.66 0.80
C LEU A 107 -5.40 -2.38 -0.50
N THR A 108 -5.49 -1.69 -1.62
CA THR A 108 -5.19 -2.25 -2.95
C THR A 108 -3.76 -1.93 -3.39
N LYS A 109 -3.20 -2.78 -4.25
CA LYS A 109 -1.88 -2.57 -4.89
C LYS A 109 -1.87 -2.98 -6.36
N THR A 110 -3.06 -3.11 -6.95
CA THR A 110 -3.27 -3.68 -8.28
C THR A 110 -2.66 -2.79 -9.35
N ALA A 111 -2.81 -1.46 -9.25
CA ALA A 111 -2.24 -0.55 -10.23
C ALA A 111 -0.71 -0.61 -10.22
N TRP A 112 -0.11 -0.68 -9.03
CA TRP A 112 1.34 -0.83 -8.89
C TRP A 112 1.86 -2.18 -9.38
N GLU A 113 1.21 -3.29 -9.02
CA GLU A 113 1.57 -4.62 -9.51
C GLU A 113 1.41 -4.74 -11.03
N ALA A 114 0.34 -4.17 -11.59
CA ALA A 114 0.13 -4.12 -13.03
C ALA A 114 1.28 -3.36 -13.72
N ALA A 115 1.66 -2.18 -13.23
CA ALA A 115 2.76 -1.39 -13.79
C ALA A 115 4.11 -2.13 -13.74
N LYS A 116 4.38 -2.90 -12.68
CA LYS A 116 5.57 -3.77 -12.61
C LYS A 116 5.49 -4.92 -13.61
N SER A 117 4.34 -5.60 -13.70
CA SER A 117 4.16 -6.77 -14.55
C SER A 117 4.22 -6.47 -16.05
N THR A 118 3.83 -5.26 -16.45
CA THR A 118 3.87 -4.78 -17.85
C THR A 118 5.17 -4.07 -18.20
N ASN A 119 6.15 -4.06 -17.28
CA ASN A 119 7.42 -3.33 -17.39
C ASN A 119 7.26 -1.80 -17.54
N ILE A 120 6.06 -1.24 -17.38
CA ILE A 120 5.86 0.22 -17.39
C ILE A 120 6.57 0.90 -16.22
N ALA A 121 6.78 0.18 -15.11
CA ALA A 121 7.56 0.68 -13.98
C ALA A 121 9.00 1.09 -14.35
N SER A 122 9.62 0.52 -15.40
CA SER A 122 10.96 0.93 -15.85
C SER A 122 10.98 2.30 -16.53
N GLU A 123 9.82 2.78 -16.98
CA GLU A 123 9.66 4.07 -17.64
C GLU A 123 9.40 5.21 -16.63
N ILE A 124 9.10 4.86 -15.38
CA ILE A 124 8.86 5.80 -14.30
C ILE A 124 10.22 6.29 -13.74
N GLU A 125 10.27 7.54 -13.29
CA GLU A 125 11.47 8.10 -12.67
C GLU A 125 11.92 7.24 -11.48
N PHE A 126 13.21 6.94 -11.40
CA PHE A 126 13.78 6.07 -10.38
C PHE A 126 13.35 6.46 -8.94
N GLU A 127 13.35 7.76 -8.64
CA GLU A 127 12.96 8.25 -7.32
C GLU A 127 11.48 7.95 -7.00
N GLN A 128 10.58 8.09 -7.99
CA GLN A 128 9.17 7.75 -7.82
C GLN A 128 9.00 6.25 -7.59
N VAL A 129 9.68 5.41 -8.38
CA VAL A 129 9.69 3.95 -8.21
C VAL A 129 10.16 3.57 -6.81
N GLN A 130 11.22 4.20 -6.31
CA GLN A 130 11.75 3.94 -4.97
C GLN A 130 10.72 4.29 -3.88
N GLN A 131 10.05 5.44 -4.00
CA GLN A 131 9.03 5.86 -3.03
C GLN A 131 7.79 4.98 -3.07
N LEU A 132 7.27 4.66 -4.26
CA LEU A 132 6.16 3.74 -4.43
C LEU A 132 6.48 2.36 -3.83
N THR A 133 7.66 1.82 -4.13
CA THR A 133 8.11 0.54 -3.58
C THR A 133 8.10 0.56 -2.05
N ARG A 134 8.58 1.65 -1.43
CA ARG A 134 8.55 1.79 0.03
C ARG A 134 7.12 1.85 0.60
N ILE A 135 6.23 2.61 -0.03
CA ILE A 135 4.81 2.70 0.36
C ILE A 135 4.16 1.32 0.32
N TYR A 136 4.24 0.62 -0.80
CA TYR A 136 3.61 -0.69 -0.94
C TYR A 136 4.27 -1.78 -0.08
N SER A 137 5.58 -1.68 0.20
CA SER A 137 6.23 -2.60 1.14
C SER A 137 5.72 -2.40 2.58
N LEU A 138 5.54 -1.16 3.02
CA LEU A 138 4.97 -0.87 4.34
C LEU A 138 3.50 -1.30 4.41
N GLN A 139 2.73 -1.11 3.33
CA GLN A 139 1.37 -1.63 3.22
C GLN A 139 1.34 -3.15 3.41
N ASP A 140 2.24 -3.89 2.76
CA ASP A 140 2.31 -5.35 2.92
C ASP A 140 2.62 -5.76 4.36
N ILE A 141 3.58 -5.09 5.01
CA ILE A 141 3.93 -5.32 6.42
C ILE A 141 2.73 -5.02 7.34
N LEU A 142 2.01 -3.93 7.10
CA LEU A 142 0.82 -3.56 7.86
C LEU A 142 -0.24 -4.66 7.74
N MET A 143 -0.55 -5.08 6.51
CA MET A 143 -1.57 -6.11 6.28
C MET A 143 -1.20 -7.46 6.91
N GLU A 144 0.07 -7.87 6.85
CA GLU A 144 0.57 -9.08 7.50
C GLU A 144 0.48 -8.97 9.04
N ASN A 145 0.84 -7.81 9.60
CA ASN A 145 0.76 -7.58 11.05
C ASN A 145 -0.69 -7.63 11.55
N ILE A 146 -1.62 -6.97 10.86
CA ILE A 146 -3.03 -6.94 11.28
C ILE A 146 -3.65 -8.33 11.14
N THR A 147 -3.44 -9.01 10.00
CA THR A 147 -4.08 -10.31 9.76
C THR A 147 -3.46 -11.45 10.54
N GLY A 148 -2.15 -11.45 10.78
CA GLY A 148 -1.46 -12.50 11.52
C GLY A 148 -1.53 -12.30 13.02
N LYS A 149 -0.92 -11.23 13.55
CA LYS A 149 -0.72 -11.07 15.00
C LYS A 149 -2.01 -10.88 15.77
N PHE A 150 -2.97 -10.15 15.21
CA PHE A 150 -4.26 -10.00 15.88
C PHE A 150 -5.06 -11.30 15.84
N LEU A 151 -5.05 -12.02 14.71
CA LEU A 151 -5.75 -13.29 14.58
C LEU A 151 -5.16 -14.34 15.52
N ASP A 152 -3.84 -14.36 15.71
CA ASP A 152 -3.19 -15.26 16.67
C ASP A 152 -3.71 -15.02 18.09
N ILE A 153 -3.80 -13.76 18.53
CA ILE A 153 -4.38 -13.43 19.84
C ILE A 153 -5.87 -13.76 19.88
N TYR A 154 -6.62 -13.43 18.83
CA TYR A 154 -8.06 -13.66 18.79
C TYR A 154 -8.40 -15.15 18.80
N MET A 155 -7.57 -16.01 18.23
CA MET A 155 -7.81 -17.46 18.13
C MET A 155 -7.17 -18.25 19.27
N ASP A 156 -6.22 -17.67 20.01
CA ASP A 156 -5.63 -18.31 21.19
C ASP A 156 -6.68 -18.45 22.30
N ARG A 157 -6.93 -19.68 22.74
CA ARG A 157 -7.88 -19.96 23.82
C ARG A 157 -7.51 -19.26 25.13
N ASP A 158 -6.22 -19.09 25.42
CA ASP A 158 -5.76 -18.53 26.69
C ASP A 158 -6.05 -17.02 26.81
N THR A 159 -6.15 -16.31 25.69
CA THR A 159 -6.46 -14.87 25.63
C THR A 159 -7.95 -14.57 25.86
N HIS A 160 -8.81 -15.59 25.89
CA HIS A 160 -10.23 -15.44 26.24
C HIS A 160 -10.51 -15.66 27.72
N LYS A 161 -9.54 -16.19 28.47
CA LYS A 161 -9.68 -16.51 29.89
C LYS A 161 -9.54 -15.26 30.74
N ILE A 162 -10.50 -15.03 31.64
CA ILE A 162 -10.48 -13.84 32.48
C ILE A 162 -9.30 -13.80 33.46
N GLU A 163 -8.76 -14.97 33.86
CA GLU A 163 -7.53 -15.03 34.65
C GLU A 163 -6.32 -14.39 33.94
N ASN A 164 -6.33 -14.33 32.61
CA ASN A 164 -5.27 -13.76 31.79
C ASN A 164 -5.57 -12.32 31.33
N LEU A 165 -6.57 -11.66 31.92
CA LEU A 165 -7.03 -10.33 31.49
C LEU A 165 -5.90 -9.30 31.41
N GLU A 166 -5.06 -9.22 32.44
CA GLU A 166 -4.01 -8.22 32.47
C GLU A 166 -2.98 -8.43 31.35
N THR A 167 -2.49 -9.67 31.20
CA THR A 167 -1.53 -10.03 30.15
C THR A 167 -2.14 -9.80 28.76
N THR A 168 -3.40 -10.20 28.56
CA THR A 168 -4.10 -10.04 27.27
C THR A 168 -4.28 -8.56 26.92
N LEU A 169 -4.72 -7.72 27.87
CA LEU A 169 -4.87 -6.28 27.65
C LEU A 169 -3.54 -5.61 27.32
N ILE A 170 -2.45 -5.99 27.99
CA ILE A 170 -1.10 -5.47 27.70
C ILE A 170 -0.67 -5.85 26.27
N GLN A 171 -0.82 -7.12 25.89
CA GLN A 171 -0.48 -7.59 24.55
C GLN A 171 -1.28 -6.87 23.46
N LEU A 172 -2.59 -6.72 23.66
CA LEU A 172 -3.45 -6.00 22.72
C LEU A 172 -3.07 -4.52 22.62
N ASN A 173 -2.78 -3.87 23.74
CA ASN A 173 -2.34 -2.48 23.74
C ASN A 173 -1.04 -2.29 22.96
N LEU A 174 -0.08 -3.23 23.06
CA LEU A 174 1.16 -3.19 22.28
C LEU A 174 0.89 -3.34 20.77
N ILE A 175 0.05 -4.30 20.39
CA ILE A 175 -0.26 -4.55 18.97
C ILE A 175 -1.04 -3.39 18.36
N ILE A 176 -2.10 -2.91 19.02
CA ILE A 176 -2.90 -1.79 18.50
C ILE A 176 -2.07 -0.49 18.46
N ASN A 177 -1.18 -0.25 19.44
CA ASN A 177 -0.28 0.90 19.37
C ASN A 177 0.63 0.85 18.14
N GLU A 178 1.26 -0.30 17.90
CA GLU A 178 2.14 -0.50 16.74
C GLU A 178 1.37 -0.35 15.42
N MET A 179 0.19 -0.97 15.34
CA MET A 179 -0.69 -0.92 14.18
C MET A 179 -1.08 0.52 13.81
N VAL A 180 -1.59 1.29 14.77
CA VAL A 180 -1.97 2.70 14.52
C VAL A 180 -0.75 3.53 14.11
N GLY A 181 0.42 3.29 14.71
CA GLY A 181 1.65 3.97 14.31
C GLY A 181 2.08 3.67 12.86
N GLN A 182 1.92 2.42 12.42
CA GLN A 182 2.19 2.02 11.03
C GLN A 182 1.18 2.63 10.06
N GLU A 183 -0.11 2.70 10.42
CA GLU A 183 -1.17 3.35 9.63
C GLU A 183 -0.89 4.84 9.45
N GLU A 184 -0.58 5.56 10.54
CA GLU A 184 -0.23 6.99 10.52
C GLU A 184 1.02 7.24 9.64
N THR A 185 2.02 6.36 9.73
CA THR A 185 3.24 6.42 8.92
C THR A 185 2.93 6.23 7.43
N LEU A 186 2.18 5.18 7.08
CA LEU A 186 1.81 4.88 5.70
C LEU A 186 0.97 6.02 5.11
N HIS A 187 -0.02 6.52 5.85
CA HIS A 187 -0.85 7.66 5.45
C HIS A 187 0.01 8.91 5.18
N THR A 188 1.02 9.17 6.01
CA THR A 188 1.96 10.28 5.83
C THR A 188 2.79 10.09 4.57
N MET A 189 3.38 8.91 4.36
CA MET A 189 4.18 8.61 3.17
C MET A 189 3.37 8.79 1.87
N ILE A 190 2.11 8.33 1.85
CA ILE A 190 1.21 8.54 0.70
C ILE A 190 0.96 10.03 0.47
N SER A 191 0.70 10.78 1.54
CA SER A 191 0.46 12.23 1.45
C SER A 191 1.65 13.00 0.91
N GLU A 192 2.86 12.65 1.34
CA GLU A 192 4.11 13.26 0.86
C GLU A 192 4.37 12.92 -0.61
N PHE A 193 4.16 11.66 -1.02
CA PHE A 193 4.28 11.24 -2.41
C PHE A 193 3.32 12.02 -3.31
N GLN A 194 2.04 12.08 -2.95
CA GLN A 194 1.02 12.81 -3.71
C GLN A 194 1.29 14.32 -3.74
N LYS A 195 1.84 14.90 -2.67
CA LYS A 195 2.23 16.32 -2.67
C LYS A 195 3.39 16.60 -3.63
N LYS A 196 4.33 15.67 -3.74
CA LYS A 196 5.54 15.83 -4.55
C LYS A 196 5.30 15.59 -6.04
N TYR A 197 4.46 14.62 -6.37
CA TYR A 197 4.23 14.17 -7.76
C TYR A 197 2.80 14.47 -8.25
N LYS A 198 2.25 15.60 -7.81
CA LYS A 198 0.92 16.09 -8.20
C LYS A 198 0.93 16.74 -9.58
#